data_AF-A0A5C4MNU4-F1
#
_entry.id   AF-A0A5C4MNU4-F1
#
_cell.length_a   1.000
_cell.length_b   1.000
_cell.length_c   1.000
_cell.angle_alpha   90.00
_cell.angle_beta   90.00
_cell.angle_gamma   90.00
#
_symmetry.space_group_name_H-M   'P 1'
#
loop_
_entity.id
_entity.type
_entity.pdbx_description
1 polymer ?
#
loop_
_entity_poly.entity_id
_entity_poly.type
_entity_poly.pdbx_seq_one_letter_code
_entity_poly.pdbx_strand_id
1 'polypeptide(L)'
;MQVSGHMSDLASKGWTSTDNESTFAELAATLGGSEVRRQVLRPVRMLDARQGTHSALAGLGTFPWHTDGSIALTPPRWMVLRCLEVTRPTSTEFCLPDGNLRRALGQLTLLIRQENGRKAYVPAMVKSSIEHYRIRWDPRARILGPDAARSAVEGAEPSDAVSWRKGRVIVVDNHRVLHRRPAVVATDGRVMMRTFLVS
;
A
#
# COMPACT_ATOMS: atom_id res chain seq x y z
N MET A 1 7.44 -25.58 -5.48
CA MET A 1 5.96 -25.71 -5.64
C MET A 1 5.18 -24.65 -4.85
N GLN A 2 5.67 -24.16 -3.70
CA GLN A 2 4.96 -23.10 -2.93
C GLN A 2 5.13 -21.68 -3.52
N VAL A 3 6.33 -21.31 -3.97
CA VAL A 3 6.59 -19.97 -4.56
C VAL A 3 5.79 -19.72 -5.84
N SER A 4 5.53 -20.75 -6.66
CA SER A 4 4.71 -20.61 -7.86
C SER A 4 3.26 -20.18 -7.55
N GLY A 5 2.70 -20.63 -6.43
CA GLY A 5 1.39 -20.17 -5.96
C GLY A 5 1.42 -18.69 -5.59
N HIS A 6 2.44 -18.27 -4.84
CA HIS A 6 2.64 -16.86 -4.48
C HIS A 6 2.86 -15.94 -5.69
N MET A 7 3.59 -16.40 -6.70
CA MET A 7 3.76 -15.65 -7.96
C MET A 7 2.44 -15.54 -8.74
N SER A 8 1.62 -16.60 -8.75
CA SER A 8 0.29 -16.57 -9.35
C SER A 8 -0.65 -15.59 -8.65
N ASP A 9 -0.63 -15.55 -7.31
CA ASP A 9 -1.36 -14.56 -6.50
C ASP A 9 -0.92 -13.13 -6.82
N LEU A 10 0.39 -12.87 -6.86
CA LEU A 10 0.91 -11.54 -7.19
C LEU A 10 0.54 -11.13 -8.63
N ALA A 11 0.52 -12.06 -9.58
CA ALA A 11 0.09 -11.78 -10.94
C ALA A 11 -1.40 -11.46 -11.01
N SER A 12 -2.24 -12.27 -10.38
CA SER A 12 -3.71 -12.20 -10.48
C SER A 12 -4.32 -11.10 -9.63
N LYS A 13 -3.97 -11.02 -8.34
CA LYS A 13 -4.57 -10.08 -7.37
C LYS A 13 -3.61 -9.02 -6.83
N GLY A 14 -2.32 -9.10 -7.18
CA GLY A 14 -1.34 -8.06 -6.84
C GLY A 14 -0.84 -8.12 -5.40
N TRP A 15 -1.19 -9.13 -4.62
CA TRP A 15 -0.65 -9.35 -3.28
C TRP A 15 -0.67 -10.84 -2.95
N THR A 16 0.19 -11.27 -2.02
CA THR A 16 0.16 -12.63 -1.46
C THR A 16 0.58 -12.60 0.01
N SER A 17 0.32 -13.68 0.75
CA SER A 17 0.72 -13.79 2.15
C SER A 17 1.31 -15.15 2.45
N THR A 18 2.30 -15.18 3.35
CA THR A 18 2.85 -16.41 3.91
C THR A 18 3.08 -16.25 5.40
N ASP A 19 3.09 -17.38 6.10
CA ASP A 19 3.43 -17.46 7.52
C ASP A 19 4.75 -18.23 7.72
N ASN A 20 5.43 -18.57 6.63
CA ASN A 20 6.70 -19.27 6.63
C ASN A 20 7.81 -18.35 6.12
N GLU A 21 8.83 -18.15 6.94
CA GLU A 21 9.98 -17.29 6.62
C GLU A 21 10.79 -17.78 5.43
N SER A 22 10.98 -19.11 5.29
CA SER A 22 11.74 -19.64 4.17
C SER A 22 11.01 -19.42 2.86
N THR A 23 9.69 -19.59 2.85
CA THR A 23 8.83 -19.29 1.69
C THR A 23 8.91 -17.81 1.33
N PHE A 24 8.91 -16.90 2.33
CA PHE A 24 9.11 -15.48 2.08
C PHE A 24 10.51 -15.19 1.51
N ALA A 25 11.56 -15.78 2.06
CA ALA A 25 12.93 -15.57 1.58
C ALA A 25 13.11 -16.01 0.12
N GLU A 26 12.57 -17.18 -0.25
CA GLU A 26 12.57 -17.65 -1.65
C GLU A 26 11.74 -16.72 -2.56
N LEU A 27 10.59 -16.23 -2.09
CA LEU A 27 9.78 -15.27 -2.83
C LEU A 27 10.52 -13.94 -3.02
N ALA A 28 11.14 -13.39 -1.99
CA ALA A 28 11.90 -12.14 -2.06
C ALA A 28 13.09 -12.25 -3.02
N ALA A 29 13.81 -13.38 -2.99
CA ALA A 29 14.86 -13.69 -3.96
C ALA A 29 14.33 -13.76 -5.39
N THR A 30 13.16 -14.38 -5.60
CA THR A 30 12.50 -14.47 -6.91
C THR A 30 12.06 -13.09 -7.43
N LEU A 31 11.59 -12.22 -6.54
CA LEU A 31 11.24 -10.83 -6.86
C LEU A 31 12.47 -9.94 -7.05
N GLY A 32 13.67 -10.50 -6.87
CA GLY A 32 14.95 -9.88 -7.19
C GLY A 32 15.32 -8.74 -6.26
N GLY A 33 14.94 -8.78 -4.98
CA GLY A 33 15.22 -7.65 -4.09
C GLY A 33 15.57 -8.00 -2.65
N SER A 34 16.39 -7.15 -2.06
CA SER A 34 16.69 -7.15 -0.62
C SER A 34 15.75 -6.24 0.13
N GLU A 35 15.39 -6.60 1.36
CA GLU A 35 14.58 -5.75 2.22
C GLU A 35 15.36 -4.49 2.63
N VAL A 36 14.77 -3.31 2.39
CA VAL A 36 15.29 -2.02 2.82
C VAL A 36 14.25 -1.19 3.56
N ARG A 37 14.70 -0.09 4.18
CA ARG A 37 13.86 0.94 4.83
C ARG A 37 12.92 0.38 5.89
N ARG A 38 13.49 -0.42 6.80
CA ARG A 38 12.77 -1.03 7.93
C ARG A 38 12.10 0.04 8.80
N GLN A 39 10.77 0.00 8.85
CA GLN A 39 9.96 0.88 9.67
C GLN A 39 8.97 0.09 10.51
N VAL A 40 8.97 0.33 11.82
CA VAL A 40 7.94 -0.20 12.71
C VAL A 40 6.73 0.73 12.71
N LEU A 41 5.55 0.16 12.45
CA LEU A 41 4.27 0.84 12.38
C LEU A 41 3.42 0.43 13.58
N ARG A 42 2.91 1.43 14.28
CA ARG A 42 1.95 1.28 15.39
C ARG A 42 0.76 2.21 15.14
N PRO A 43 -0.48 1.76 15.38
CA PRO A 43 -1.60 2.66 15.53
C PRO A 43 -1.29 3.69 16.62
N VAL A 44 -1.53 4.95 16.32
CA VAL A 44 -1.44 6.06 17.27
C VAL A 44 -2.67 6.93 17.10
N ARG A 45 -3.04 7.66 18.15
CA ARG A 45 -4.13 8.64 18.04
C ARG A 45 -3.68 9.78 17.12
N MET A 46 -4.64 10.51 16.53
CA MET A 46 -4.33 11.62 15.63
C MET A 46 -3.45 12.69 16.28
N LEU A 47 -3.74 13.02 17.54
CA LEU A 47 -3.00 14.04 18.32
C LEU A 47 -1.54 13.63 18.60
N ASP A 48 -1.27 12.33 18.65
CA ASP A 48 0.06 11.78 18.94
C ASP A 48 0.85 11.47 17.65
N ALA A 49 0.22 11.67 16.49
CA ALA A 49 0.80 11.34 15.21
C ALA A 49 1.69 12.47 14.66
N ARG A 50 2.80 12.09 14.03
CA ARG A 50 3.62 13.03 13.26
C ARG A 50 2.79 13.67 12.15
N GLN A 51 2.80 15.00 12.06
CA GLN A 51 2.11 15.75 11.01
C GLN A 51 2.50 15.25 9.60
N GLY A 52 1.54 15.27 8.68
CA GLY A 52 1.71 14.79 7.32
C GLY A 52 1.76 13.27 7.16
N THR A 53 1.48 12.49 8.21
CA THR A 53 1.31 11.02 8.12
C THR A 53 -0.15 10.61 7.95
N HIS A 54 -0.43 9.39 7.49
CA HIS A 54 -1.79 8.83 7.51
C HIS A 54 -2.34 8.72 8.94
N SER A 55 -1.48 8.48 9.94
CA SER A 55 -1.89 8.51 11.34
C SER A 55 -2.35 9.90 11.80
N ALA A 56 -1.78 10.99 11.26
CA ALA A 56 -2.27 12.34 11.57
C ALA A 56 -3.61 12.64 10.90
N LEU A 57 -3.94 11.96 9.80
CA LEU A 57 -5.20 12.11 9.10
C LEU A 57 -6.33 11.29 9.73
N ALA A 58 -6.06 10.03 10.07
CA ALA A 58 -7.08 9.07 10.48
C ALA A 58 -6.87 8.52 11.90
N GLY A 59 -5.67 8.59 12.46
CA GLY A 59 -5.32 8.06 13.77
C GLY A 59 -5.64 6.58 13.92
N LEU A 60 -6.71 6.29 14.67
CA LEU A 60 -7.23 4.95 14.90
C LEU A 60 -8.39 4.59 13.96
N GLY A 61 -8.94 5.54 13.22
CA GLY A 61 -9.95 5.30 12.19
C GLY A 61 -9.38 4.60 10.96
N THR A 62 -10.25 4.35 9.99
CA THR A 62 -9.88 3.74 8.70
C THR A 62 -8.90 4.66 7.96
N PHE A 63 -7.75 4.10 7.58
CA PHE A 63 -6.84 4.79 6.68
C PHE A 63 -7.50 4.90 5.31
N PRO A 64 -7.32 6.02 4.59
CA PRO A 64 -7.82 6.08 3.24
C PRO A 64 -6.98 5.16 2.33
N TRP A 65 -7.52 4.84 1.16
CA TRP A 65 -6.77 4.13 0.12
C TRP A 65 -5.49 4.88 -0.22
N HIS A 66 -4.38 4.15 -0.35
CA HIS A 66 -3.10 4.70 -0.76
C HIS A 66 -2.20 3.62 -1.38
N THR A 67 -1.17 4.09 -2.07
CA THR A 67 0.05 3.34 -2.39
C THR A 67 1.21 3.97 -1.62
N ASP A 68 2.14 3.17 -1.14
CA ASP A 68 3.27 3.64 -0.37
C ASP A 68 4.33 4.31 -1.24
N GLY A 69 4.92 5.40 -0.73
CA GLY A 69 5.96 6.13 -1.45
C GLY A 69 5.48 6.78 -2.76
N SER A 70 4.17 6.98 -2.94
CA SER A 70 3.56 7.62 -4.12
C SER A 70 4.14 9.00 -4.46
N ILE A 71 4.65 9.71 -3.45
CA ILE A 71 5.29 11.01 -3.57
C ILE A 71 6.78 10.94 -3.94
N ALA A 72 7.38 9.74 -3.97
CA ALA A 72 8.73 9.55 -4.47
C ALA A 72 8.75 9.57 -6.01
N LEU A 73 9.85 10.06 -6.59
CA LEU A 73 10.06 10.01 -8.04
C LEU A 73 9.97 8.58 -8.59
N THR A 74 10.55 7.64 -7.85
CA THR A 74 10.51 6.20 -8.14
C THR A 74 9.91 5.48 -6.93
N PRO A 75 8.58 5.30 -6.88
CA PRO A 75 7.93 4.59 -5.78
C PRO A 75 8.35 3.12 -5.78
N PRO A 76 8.52 2.50 -4.61
CA PRO A 76 8.86 1.08 -4.53
C PRO A 76 7.73 0.22 -5.10
N ARG A 77 8.09 -0.84 -5.82
CA ARG A 77 7.11 -1.78 -6.38
C ARG A 77 6.65 -2.80 -5.35
N TRP A 78 7.61 -3.44 -4.67
CA TRP A 78 7.30 -4.51 -3.73
C TRP A 78 7.34 -3.97 -2.32
N MET A 79 6.18 -3.91 -1.68
CA MET A 79 6.05 -3.61 -0.26
C MET A 79 5.90 -4.91 0.50
N VAL A 80 6.59 -5.01 1.63
CA VAL A 80 6.46 -6.13 2.56
C VAL A 80 5.91 -5.59 3.89
N LEU A 81 4.89 -6.25 4.40
CA LEU A 81 4.30 -6.00 5.71
C LEU A 81 4.39 -7.27 6.55
N ARG A 82 5.00 -7.17 7.73
CA ARG A 82 5.17 -8.30 8.64
C ARG A 82 4.54 -7.99 9.99
N CYS A 83 3.72 -8.91 10.48
CA CYS A 83 3.11 -8.80 11.79
C CYS A 83 4.10 -9.21 12.89
N LEU A 84 4.55 -8.24 13.67
CA LEU A 84 5.40 -8.47 14.85
C LEU A 84 4.55 -8.81 16.07
N GLU A 85 3.40 -8.13 16.20
CA GLU A 85 2.47 -8.29 17.31
C GLU A 85 1.05 -7.97 16.83
N VAL A 86 0.08 -8.74 17.33
CA VAL A 86 -1.34 -8.48 17.16
C VAL A 86 -2.08 -9.11 18.34
N THR A 87 -2.83 -8.31 19.09
CA THR A 87 -3.57 -8.79 20.28
C THR A 87 -5.08 -8.91 20.03
N ARG A 88 -5.59 -8.34 18.94
CA ARG A 88 -7.00 -8.42 18.51
C ARG A 88 -7.12 -8.59 17.00
N PRO A 89 -8.21 -9.18 16.51
CA PRO A 89 -8.46 -9.29 15.08
C PRO A 89 -8.38 -7.92 14.39
N THR A 90 -7.52 -7.83 13.38
CA THR A 90 -7.35 -6.65 12.53
C THR A 90 -6.87 -7.14 11.17
N SER A 91 -7.11 -6.35 10.13
CA SER A 91 -6.75 -6.72 8.77
C SER A 91 -5.98 -5.62 8.05
N THR A 92 -5.49 -5.97 6.86
CA THR A 92 -5.21 -5.01 5.80
C THR A 92 -6.18 -5.30 4.67
N GLU A 93 -6.78 -4.25 4.13
CA GLU A 93 -7.68 -4.33 2.97
C GLU A 93 -6.91 -3.92 1.71
N PHE A 94 -7.28 -4.56 0.61
CA PHE A 94 -6.70 -4.35 -0.72
C PHE A 94 -7.80 -3.98 -1.71
N CYS A 95 -7.48 -3.08 -2.63
CA CYS A 95 -8.31 -2.77 -3.77
C CYS A 95 -7.43 -2.87 -5.02
N LEU A 96 -7.68 -3.91 -5.83
CA LEU A 96 -7.14 -4.03 -7.18
C LEU A 96 -8.07 -3.27 -8.14
N PRO A 97 -7.63 -2.16 -8.75
CA PRO A 97 -8.53 -1.34 -9.55
C PRO A 97 -9.03 -2.02 -10.81
N ASP A 98 -10.36 -2.03 -10.97
CA ASP A 98 -11.03 -2.50 -12.17
C ASP A 98 -10.86 -1.51 -13.34
N GLY A 99 -11.57 -1.73 -14.45
CA GLY A 99 -11.50 -0.83 -15.62
C GLY A 99 -11.99 0.60 -15.33
N ASN A 100 -13.04 0.76 -14.51
CA ASN A 100 -13.64 2.04 -14.20
C ASN A 100 -12.76 2.84 -13.23
N LEU A 101 -12.26 2.17 -12.20
CA LEU A 101 -11.37 2.78 -11.22
C LEU A 101 -10.03 3.17 -11.83
N ARG A 102 -9.49 2.35 -12.75
CA ARG A 102 -8.31 2.73 -13.56
C ARG A 102 -8.58 3.96 -14.43
N ARG A 103 -9.75 4.05 -15.05
CA ARG A 103 -10.13 5.25 -15.82
C ARG A 103 -10.23 6.49 -14.93
N ALA A 104 -10.77 6.37 -13.73
CA ALA A 104 -10.82 7.47 -12.76
C ALA A 104 -9.41 7.89 -12.34
N LEU A 105 -8.55 6.95 -11.92
CA LEU A 105 -7.15 7.21 -11.58
C LEU A 105 -6.38 7.88 -12.74
N GLY A 106 -6.66 7.48 -13.99
CA GLY A 106 -6.04 8.08 -15.18
C GLY A 106 -6.39 9.55 -15.42
N GLN A 107 -7.42 10.08 -14.77
CA GLN A 107 -7.82 11.49 -14.85
C GLN A 107 -7.22 12.35 -13.73
N LEU A 108 -6.51 11.73 -12.78
CA LEU A 108 -6.02 12.39 -11.59
C LEU A 108 -4.51 12.62 -11.66
N THR A 109 -4.08 13.74 -11.09
CA THR A 109 -2.67 14.12 -10.94
C THR A 109 -2.40 14.51 -9.49
N LEU A 110 -1.31 14.01 -8.92
CA LEU A 110 -0.85 14.39 -7.59
C LEU A 110 0.17 15.53 -7.76
N LEU A 111 -0.08 16.64 -7.07
CA LEU A 111 0.93 17.68 -6.87
C LEU A 111 1.75 17.33 -5.63
N ILE A 112 3.01 16.98 -5.86
CA ILE A 112 3.96 16.57 -4.82
C ILE A 112 5.06 17.63 -4.66
N ARG A 113 5.70 17.65 -3.49
CA ARG A 113 6.90 18.43 -3.24
C ARG A 113 8.11 17.51 -3.25
N GLN A 114 9.08 17.81 -4.10
CA GLN A 114 10.35 17.10 -4.19
C GLN A 114 11.29 17.52 -3.05
N GLU A 115 12.37 16.76 -2.83
CA GLU A 115 13.36 17.02 -1.78
C GLU A 115 14.01 18.41 -1.89
N ASN A 116 14.23 18.89 -3.13
CA ASN A 116 14.74 20.24 -3.41
C ASN A 116 13.68 21.36 -3.26
N GLY A 117 12.49 21.04 -2.74
CA GLY A 117 11.38 21.97 -2.53
C GLY A 117 10.54 22.27 -3.78
N ARG A 118 10.95 21.83 -4.98
CA ARG A 118 10.20 22.04 -6.22
C ARG A 118 8.90 21.25 -6.21
N LYS A 119 7.88 21.81 -6.85
CA LYS A 119 6.61 21.14 -7.10
C LYS A 119 6.75 20.24 -8.33
N ALA A 120 6.20 19.04 -8.26
CA ALA A 120 6.08 18.14 -9.41
C ALA A 120 4.65 17.64 -9.54
N TYR A 121 4.21 17.54 -10.79
CA TYR A 121 2.91 16.99 -11.17
C TYR A 121 3.14 15.56 -11.61
N VAL A 122 2.66 14.60 -10.83
CA VAL A 122 2.82 13.18 -11.14
C VAL A 122 1.43 12.58 -11.41
N PRO A 123 1.21 11.95 -12.57
CA PRO A 123 -0.04 11.26 -12.84
C PRO A 123 -0.32 10.20 -11.77
N ALA A 124 -1.58 10.11 -11.32
CA ALA A 124 -1.99 9.09 -10.35
C ALA A 124 -1.94 7.68 -10.95
N MET A 125 -1.96 7.56 -12.28
CA MET A 125 -1.70 6.32 -12.99
C MET A 125 -0.86 6.59 -14.23
N VAL A 126 0.20 5.82 -14.42
CA VAL A 126 1.00 5.78 -15.64
C VAL A 126 0.80 4.42 -16.29
N LYS A 127 0.40 4.41 -17.56
CA LYS A 127 0.19 3.19 -18.34
C LYS A 127 1.42 2.93 -19.21
N SER A 128 2.02 1.74 -19.11
CA SER A 128 3.08 1.29 -20.02
C SER A 128 2.55 0.29 -21.06
N SER A 129 1.49 -0.45 -20.76
CA SER A 129 0.71 -1.24 -21.71
C SER A 129 -0.72 -1.48 -21.19
N ILE A 130 -1.55 -2.26 -21.87
CA ILE A 130 -2.91 -2.60 -21.39
C ILE A 130 -2.85 -3.28 -20.00
N GLU A 131 -1.92 -4.21 -19.83
CA GLU A 131 -1.75 -5.00 -18.60
C GLU A 131 -0.75 -4.40 -17.62
N HIS A 132 0.12 -3.49 -18.08
CA HIS A 132 1.14 -2.88 -17.25
C HIS A 132 0.82 -1.42 -16.99
N TYR A 133 0.54 -1.13 -15.73
CA TYR A 133 0.32 0.21 -15.24
C TYR A 133 0.96 0.36 -13.87
N ARG A 134 1.18 1.62 -13.48
CA ARG A 134 1.68 2.00 -12.17
C ARG A 134 0.78 3.06 -11.59
N ILE A 135 0.20 2.76 -10.43
CA ILE A 135 -0.61 3.67 -9.64
C ILE A 135 0.28 4.40 -8.64
N ARG A 136 -0.07 5.66 -8.39
CA ARG A 136 0.45 6.52 -7.34
C ARG A 136 -0.74 7.23 -6.73
N TRP A 137 -1.16 6.77 -5.56
CA TRP A 137 -2.27 7.38 -4.86
C TRP A 137 -1.88 7.69 -3.43
N ASP A 138 -2.07 8.94 -3.03
CA ASP A 138 -1.96 9.37 -1.64
C ASP A 138 -2.89 10.56 -1.43
N PRO A 139 -3.97 10.40 -0.67
CA PRO A 139 -4.96 11.44 -0.44
C PRO A 139 -4.44 12.60 0.41
N ARG A 140 -3.21 12.49 0.97
CA ARG A 140 -2.52 13.60 1.62
C ARG A 140 -1.89 14.56 0.61
N ALA A 141 -1.64 14.11 -0.62
CA ALA A 141 -1.15 14.99 -1.68
C ALA A 141 -2.27 15.94 -2.13
N ARG A 142 -1.90 17.07 -2.74
CA ARG A 142 -2.89 17.90 -3.42
C ARG A 142 -3.28 17.21 -4.72
N ILE A 143 -4.51 16.75 -4.81
CA ILE A 143 -5.07 16.09 -5.98
C ILE A 143 -5.61 17.13 -6.97
N LEU A 144 -5.33 16.94 -8.25
CA LEU A 144 -5.86 17.71 -9.37
C LEU A 144 -6.61 16.76 -10.30
N GLY A 145 -7.77 17.20 -10.80
CA GLY A 145 -8.64 16.43 -11.67
C GLY A 145 -10.10 16.51 -11.21
N PRO A 146 -11.03 15.78 -11.85
CA PRO A 146 -12.44 15.82 -11.53
C PRO A 146 -12.74 15.26 -10.12
N ASP A 147 -13.57 15.94 -9.34
CA ASP A 147 -13.99 15.47 -8.01
C ASP A 147 -14.66 14.10 -8.08
N ALA A 148 -15.48 13.84 -9.12
CA ALA A 148 -16.11 12.54 -9.32
C ALA A 148 -15.08 11.41 -9.47
N ALA A 149 -13.95 11.65 -10.15
CA ALA A 149 -12.88 10.67 -10.29
C ALA A 149 -12.18 10.43 -8.95
N ARG A 150 -11.96 11.49 -8.17
CA ARG A 150 -11.40 11.38 -6.81
C ARG A 150 -12.33 10.59 -5.88
N SER A 151 -13.62 10.92 -5.86
CA SER A 151 -14.62 10.23 -5.03
C SER A 151 -14.75 8.75 -5.42
N ALA A 152 -14.63 8.41 -6.70
CA ALA A 152 -14.60 7.01 -7.12
C ALA A 152 -13.41 6.23 -6.53
N VAL A 153 -12.23 6.85 -6.40
CA VAL A 153 -11.06 6.24 -5.77
C VAL A 153 -11.21 6.13 -4.26
N GLU A 154 -11.66 7.20 -3.61
CA GLU A 154 -11.82 7.24 -2.15
C GLU A 154 -12.96 6.32 -1.66
N GLY A 155 -14.03 6.19 -2.45
CA GLY A 155 -15.18 5.32 -2.19
C GLY A 155 -15.08 3.91 -2.75
N ALA A 156 -13.91 3.50 -3.25
CA ALA A 156 -13.74 2.14 -3.77
C ALA A 156 -13.92 1.09 -2.65
N GLU A 157 -14.64 0.02 -2.97
CA GLU A 157 -14.79 -1.13 -2.07
C GLU A 157 -13.53 -2.02 -2.11
N PRO A 158 -13.21 -2.71 -1.00
CA PRO A 158 -12.10 -3.65 -0.97
C PRO A 158 -12.39 -4.83 -1.89
N SER A 159 -11.42 -5.19 -2.72
CA SER A 159 -11.47 -6.42 -3.52
C SER A 159 -11.05 -7.65 -2.72
N ASP A 160 -10.26 -7.45 -1.66
CA ASP A 160 -9.77 -8.52 -0.80
C ASP A 160 -9.32 -7.96 0.56
N ALA A 161 -9.15 -8.85 1.55
CA ALA A 161 -8.65 -8.49 2.87
C ALA A 161 -7.89 -9.65 3.53
N VAL A 162 -6.84 -9.31 4.28
CA VAL A 162 -6.07 -10.30 5.05
C VAL A 162 -6.11 -9.98 6.52
N SER A 163 -6.61 -10.94 7.29
CA SER A 163 -6.51 -10.90 8.76
C SER A 163 -5.07 -11.17 9.21
N TRP A 164 -4.61 -10.39 10.19
CA TRP A 164 -3.28 -10.51 10.74
C TRP A 164 -3.20 -11.58 11.82
N ARG A 165 -2.11 -12.34 11.81
CA ARG A 165 -1.62 -13.15 12.93
C ARG A 165 -0.13 -12.91 13.10
N LYS A 166 0.40 -13.12 14.31
CA LYS A 166 1.84 -12.92 14.59
C LYS A 166 2.69 -13.76 13.63
N GLY A 167 3.73 -13.17 13.06
CA GLY A 167 4.63 -13.82 12.11
C GLY A 167 4.19 -13.76 10.64
N ARG A 168 2.92 -13.49 10.36
CA ARG A 168 2.41 -13.37 8.99
C ARG A 168 3.15 -12.27 8.22
N VAL A 169 3.50 -12.59 6.98
CA VAL A 169 4.08 -11.69 5.99
C VAL A 169 3.10 -11.51 4.84
N ILE A 170 2.92 -10.27 4.41
CA ILE A 170 2.23 -9.93 3.17
C ILE A 170 3.22 -9.25 2.24
N VAL A 171 3.25 -9.67 0.99
CA VAL A 171 3.94 -8.99 -0.10
C VAL A 171 2.90 -8.38 -1.03
N VAL A 172 3.07 -7.10 -1.37
CA VAL A 172 2.13 -6.32 -2.18
C VAL A 172 2.86 -5.72 -3.38
N ASP A 173 2.27 -5.86 -4.57
CA ASP A 173 2.60 -5.05 -5.75
C ASP A 173 2.01 -3.64 -5.56
N ASN A 174 2.76 -2.80 -4.87
CA ASN A 174 2.44 -1.42 -4.54
C ASN A 174 2.31 -0.51 -5.78
N HIS A 175 2.64 -1.01 -6.99
CA HIS A 175 2.33 -0.30 -8.24
C HIS A 175 0.93 -0.62 -8.76
N ARG A 176 0.29 -1.71 -8.32
CA ARG A 176 -1.00 -2.17 -8.86
C ARG A 176 -2.14 -2.13 -7.86
N VAL A 177 -1.83 -2.28 -6.58
CA VAL A 177 -2.82 -2.45 -5.52
C VAL A 177 -2.84 -1.24 -4.60
N LEU A 178 -4.03 -0.69 -4.38
CA LEU A 178 -4.28 0.23 -3.27
C LEU A 178 -4.45 -0.59 -2.00
N HIS A 179 -3.90 -0.12 -0.89
CA HIS A 179 -4.09 -0.77 0.41
C HIS A 179 -4.55 0.23 1.46
N ARG A 180 -5.22 -0.29 2.49
CA ARG A 180 -5.56 0.48 3.68
C ARG A 180 -5.63 -0.39 4.92
N ARG A 181 -5.56 0.28 6.08
CA ARG A 181 -5.88 -0.32 7.38
C ARG A 181 -7.30 0.09 7.74
N PRO A 182 -8.21 -0.83 8.07
CA PRO A 182 -9.48 -0.49 8.70
C PRO A 182 -9.29 0.25 10.03
N ALA A 183 -10.40 0.70 10.61
CA ALA A 183 -10.40 1.21 11.98
C ALA A 183 -9.86 0.14 12.95
N VAL A 184 -9.10 0.60 13.95
CA VAL A 184 -8.51 -0.23 15.00
C VAL A 184 -8.77 0.41 16.35
N VAL A 185 -8.69 -0.38 17.41
CA VAL A 185 -8.82 0.12 18.79
C VAL A 185 -7.43 0.45 19.33
N ALA A 186 -7.32 1.49 20.17
CA ALA A 186 -6.04 1.95 20.72
C ALA A 186 -5.26 0.85 21.48
N THR A 187 -5.99 -0.09 22.08
CA THR A 187 -5.46 -1.23 22.84
C THR A 187 -5.04 -2.40 21.95
N ASP A 188 -5.26 -2.31 20.63
CA ASP A 188 -4.80 -3.33 19.71
C ASP A 188 -3.28 -3.21 19.66
N GLY A 189 -2.57 -4.18 20.24
CA GLY A 189 -1.13 -4.35 20.19
C GLY A 189 -0.67 -4.74 18.78
N ARG A 190 -1.11 -3.96 17.79
CA ARG A 190 -0.87 -4.15 16.37
C ARG A 190 0.45 -3.49 16.02
N VAL A 191 1.48 -4.30 15.90
CA VAL A 191 2.82 -3.85 15.54
C VAL A 191 3.19 -4.51 14.22
N MET A 192 3.34 -3.69 13.19
CA MET A 192 3.73 -4.15 11.86
C MET A 192 5.12 -3.64 11.53
N MET A 193 5.92 -4.43 10.83
CA MET A 193 7.13 -3.98 10.20
C MET A 193 6.86 -3.80 8.72
N ARG A 194 7.18 -2.63 8.19
CA ARG A 194 7.19 -2.35 6.76
C ARG A 194 8.61 -2.28 6.25
N THR A 195 8.85 -2.94 5.13
CA THR A 195 10.06 -2.88 4.32
C THR A 195 9.66 -2.82 2.84
N PHE A 196 10.63 -2.59 1.97
CA PHE A 196 10.46 -2.68 0.53
C PHE A 196 11.53 -3.58 -0.06
N LEU A 197 11.23 -4.29 -1.14
CA LEU A 197 12.24 -5.01 -1.91
C LEU A 197 12.79 -4.10 -3.00
N VAL A 198 14.11 -3.96 -3.03
CA VAL A 198 14.85 -3.24 -4.08
C VAL A 198 15.91 -4.15 -4.68
N SER A 199 16.01 -4.12 -6.00
CA SER A 199 17.04 -4.80 -6.81
C SER A 199 18.33 -4.01 -6.82
#